data_AF-A0A9E8NFS9-F1
#
_entry.id   AF-A0A9E8NFS9-F1
#
_cell.length_a   1.000
_cell.length_b   1.000
_cell.length_c   1.000
_cell.angle_alpha   90.00
_cell.angle_beta   90.00
_cell.angle_gamma   90.00
#
_symmetry.space_group_name_H-M   'P 1'
#
loop_
_entity.id
_entity.type
_entity.pdbx_description
1 polymer ?
#
loop_
_entity_poly.entity_id
_entity_poly.type
_entity_poly.pdbx_seq_one_letter_code
_entity_poly.pdbx_strand_id
1 'polypeptide(L)'
;MKKSLMYLWLLVLLGASSWSCKDDDKTPESYKLEDSWLPGWTSQKVLDIAKGQRPDPSVYLDQKYIVYHLGEFANGAAYLVTKKALDDYGRDTLGYPDNTQFVMPKSEMDALLAKTNKDISKIEKELGIPAGSWTGKEMVKIEIQDPKALRLRMPSGNEMGANSLWLPGGQLPTGYPEAVINKIPKGKYTETPL
;
A
#
# COMPACT_ATOMS: atom_id res chain seq x y z
N MET A 1 -11.29 -86.02 -3.48
CA MET A 1 -11.16 -85.15 -2.28
C MET A 1 -12.16 -83.99 -2.40
N LYS A 2 -13.02 -83.85 -1.38
CA LYS A 2 -13.99 -82.79 -0.99
C LYS A 2 -14.41 -81.72 -2.04
N LYS A 3 -15.68 -81.73 -2.48
CA LYS A 3 -16.83 -80.79 -2.16
C LYS A 3 -16.61 -79.34 -2.65
N SER A 4 -17.28 -78.85 -3.70
CA SER A 4 -18.70 -78.41 -3.85
C SER A 4 -19.04 -77.03 -3.23
N LEU A 5 -19.61 -76.18 -4.09
CA LEU A 5 -20.65 -75.15 -3.88
C LEU A 5 -20.34 -73.71 -3.38
N MET A 6 -20.65 -72.76 -4.28
CA MET A 6 -21.55 -71.58 -4.15
C MET A 6 -21.26 -70.38 -3.22
N TYR A 7 -21.47 -69.21 -3.85
CA TYR A 7 -21.98 -67.92 -3.36
C TYR A 7 -21.27 -67.22 -2.19
N LEU A 8 -20.83 -65.96 -2.42
CA LEU A 8 -21.42 -64.80 -1.75
C LEU A 8 -20.93 -63.49 -2.39
N TRP A 9 -21.87 -62.62 -2.76
CA TRP A 9 -21.59 -61.19 -2.94
C TRP A 9 -21.17 -60.58 -1.60
N LEU A 10 -20.01 -59.93 -1.57
CA LEU A 10 -19.63 -59.07 -0.47
C LEU A 10 -19.53 -57.63 -0.99
N LEU A 11 -20.62 -56.87 -0.75
CA LEU A 11 -20.57 -55.41 -0.76
C LEU A 11 -19.56 -54.96 0.30
N VAL A 12 -18.46 -54.36 -0.13
CA VAL A 12 -17.61 -53.57 0.76
C VAL A 12 -18.06 -52.12 0.60
N LEU A 13 -18.85 -51.67 1.57
CA LEU A 13 -19.07 -50.24 1.83
C LEU A 13 -17.71 -49.63 2.22
N LEU A 14 -17.03 -49.02 1.26
CA LEU A 14 -16.00 -48.03 1.53
C LEU A 14 -16.70 -46.83 2.17
N GLY A 15 -16.69 -46.79 3.49
CA GLY A 15 -17.11 -45.62 4.24
C GLY A 15 -16.34 -44.41 3.73
N ALA A 16 -17.07 -43.42 3.24
CA ALA A 16 -16.55 -42.09 3.03
C ALA A 16 -16.20 -41.54 4.42
N SER A 17 -14.94 -41.72 4.83
CA SER A 17 -14.34 -40.88 5.85
C SER A 17 -14.27 -39.47 5.26
N SER A 18 -15.31 -38.70 5.51
CA SER A 18 -15.32 -37.26 5.26
C SER A 18 -14.23 -36.65 6.13
N TRP A 19 -13.05 -36.43 5.54
CA TRP A 19 -12.17 -35.39 6.03
C TRP A 19 -12.91 -34.07 5.88
N SER A 20 -13.64 -33.71 6.93
CA SER A 20 -14.06 -32.35 7.20
C SER A 20 -12.78 -31.58 7.53
N CYS A 21 -12.07 -31.13 6.49
CA CYS A 21 -11.18 -29.98 6.64
C CYS A 21 -12.10 -28.82 7.02
N LYS A 22 -12.14 -28.53 8.32
CA LYS A 22 -12.52 -27.21 8.79
C LYS A 22 -11.36 -26.30 8.39
N ASP A 23 -11.40 -25.84 7.15
CA ASP A 23 -10.66 -24.64 6.78
C ASP A 23 -11.34 -23.52 7.55
N ASP A 24 -10.70 -23.07 8.64
CA ASP A 24 -11.04 -21.81 9.28
C ASP A 24 -10.85 -20.72 8.23
N ASP A 25 -11.93 -20.37 7.54
CA ASP A 25 -12.06 -19.22 6.66
C ASP A 25 -11.96 -17.94 7.50
N LYS A 26 -10.77 -17.70 8.06
CA LYS A 26 -10.41 -16.42 8.64
C LYS A 26 -10.13 -15.51 7.47
N THR A 27 -11.18 -14.81 7.04
CA THR A 27 -11.02 -13.53 6.33
C THR A 27 -9.83 -12.78 6.96
N PRO A 28 -8.84 -12.35 6.16
CA PRO A 28 -7.67 -11.67 6.71
C PRO A 28 -8.14 -10.53 7.60
N GLU A 29 -7.67 -10.50 8.85
CA GLU A 29 -8.01 -9.45 9.81
C GLU A 29 -7.69 -8.10 9.18
N SER A 30 -8.72 -7.30 8.89
CA SER A 30 -8.57 -5.97 8.34
C SER A 30 -8.59 -4.95 9.47
N TYR A 31 -7.68 -3.98 9.40
CA TYR A 31 -7.57 -2.92 10.41
C TYR A 31 -7.96 -1.59 9.79
N LYS A 32 -8.90 -0.91 10.43
CA LYS A 32 -9.35 0.42 10.01
C LYS A 32 -8.61 1.50 10.79
N LEU A 33 -8.24 2.59 10.12
CA LEU A 33 -7.49 3.69 10.75
C LEU A 33 -8.26 4.31 11.91
N GLU A 34 -9.58 4.49 11.78
CA GLU A 34 -10.44 5.06 12.81
C GLU A 34 -10.44 4.27 14.13
N ASP A 35 -10.22 2.95 14.06
CA ASP A 35 -10.20 2.05 15.21
C ASP A 35 -8.78 1.83 15.75
N SER A 36 -7.77 2.42 15.10
CA SER A 36 -6.36 2.13 15.34
C SER A 36 -5.59 3.23 16.05
N TRP A 37 -6.28 4.30 16.48
CA TRP A 37 -5.67 5.35 17.30
C TRP A 37 -5.44 4.86 18.73
N LEU A 38 -4.23 5.04 19.27
CA LEU A 38 -3.94 4.72 20.66
C LEU A 38 -4.71 5.67 21.61
N PRO A 39 -5.01 5.24 22.86
CA PRO A 39 -5.81 6.04 23.79
C PRO A 39 -5.33 7.49 23.93
N GLY A 40 -6.25 8.43 23.72
CA GLY A 40 -5.96 9.86 23.80
C GLY A 40 -5.27 10.46 22.56
N TRP A 41 -5.14 9.70 21.46
CA TRP A 41 -4.69 10.20 20.16
C TRP A 41 -5.84 10.36 19.17
N THR A 42 -5.69 11.35 18.30
CA THR A 42 -6.56 11.61 17.16
C THR A 42 -5.72 12.19 16.03
N SER A 43 -6.23 12.15 14.80
CA SER A 43 -5.60 12.81 13.66
C SER A 43 -5.34 14.30 13.94
N GLN A 44 -6.34 15.01 14.48
CA GLN A 44 -6.20 16.44 14.82
C GLN A 44 -5.08 16.68 15.84
N LYS A 45 -4.97 15.85 16.88
CA LYS A 45 -3.92 16.00 17.88
C LYS A 45 -2.52 15.87 17.29
N VAL A 46 -2.33 15.02 16.28
CA VAL A 46 -1.04 14.93 15.56
C VAL A 46 -0.81 16.16 14.68
N LEU A 47 -1.86 16.65 14.01
CA LEU A 47 -1.80 17.84 13.16
C LEU A 47 -1.53 19.13 13.94
N ASP A 48 -2.00 19.22 15.19
CA ASP A 48 -1.75 20.32 16.11
C ASP A 48 -0.27 20.40 16.55
N ILE A 49 0.49 19.31 16.39
CA ILE A 49 1.94 19.29 16.62
C ILE A 49 2.65 19.78 15.36
N ALA A 50 3.51 20.78 15.55
CA ALA A 50 4.25 21.40 14.46
C ALA A 50 5.06 20.37 13.65
N LYS A 51 5.11 20.56 12.33
CA LYS A 51 5.97 19.77 11.44
C LYS A 51 7.43 19.84 11.93
N GLY A 52 8.10 18.70 11.99
CA GLY A 52 9.42 18.51 12.57
C GLY A 52 9.40 18.05 14.03
N GLN A 53 8.27 18.17 14.72
CA GLN A 53 8.08 17.75 16.11
C GLN A 53 7.04 16.64 16.27
N ARG A 54 6.39 16.22 15.18
CA ARG A 54 5.38 15.16 15.23
C ARG A 54 6.05 13.86 15.70
N PRO A 55 5.43 13.12 16.64
CA PRO A 55 6.01 11.89 17.16
C PRO A 55 6.08 10.79 16.10
N ASP A 56 6.82 9.72 16.39
CA ASP A 56 6.79 8.52 15.56
C ASP A 56 5.36 7.94 15.49
N PRO A 57 4.91 7.43 14.32
CA PRO A 57 3.61 6.79 14.19
C PRO A 57 3.28 5.73 15.24
N SER A 58 4.25 4.98 15.76
CA SER A 58 4.01 3.97 16.80
C SER A 58 3.62 4.57 18.17
N VAL A 59 3.74 5.89 18.33
CA VAL A 59 3.29 6.61 19.55
C VAL A 59 1.78 6.83 19.54
N TYR A 60 1.15 6.88 18.35
CA TYR A 60 -0.25 7.22 18.20
C TYR A 60 -1.09 6.23 17.40
N LEU A 61 -0.48 5.22 16.76
CA LEU A 61 -1.16 4.14 16.05
C LEU A 61 -0.88 2.78 16.68
N ASP A 62 -1.87 1.91 16.66
CA ASP A 62 -1.73 0.50 17.05
C ASP A 62 -0.72 -0.23 16.14
N GLN A 63 0.13 -1.05 16.75
CA GLN A 63 1.18 -1.76 16.02
C GLN A 63 0.62 -2.74 14.98
N LYS A 64 -0.54 -3.36 15.25
CA LYS A 64 -1.17 -4.29 14.30
C LYS A 64 -1.65 -3.56 13.05
N TYR A 65 -2.20 -2.35 13.21
CA TYR A 65 -2.54 -1.49 12.09
C TYR A 65 -1.32 -1.12 11.26
N ILE A 66 -0.22 -0.69 11.90
CA ILE A 66 1.01 -0.36 11.19
C ILE A 66 1.50 -1.56 10.36
N VAL A 67 1.51 -2.76 10.94
CA VAL A 67 1.95 -3.99 10.24
C VAL A 67 1.01 -4.32 9.07
N TYR A 68 -0.30 -4.22 9.29
CA TYR A 68 -1.31 -4.44 8.26
C TYR A 68 -1.15 -3.46 7.09
N HIS A 69 -1.09 -2.16 7.38
CA HIS A 69 -0.96 -1.08 6.41
C HIS A 69 0.30 -1.23 5.54
N LEU A 70 1.46 -1.46 6.16
CA LEU A 70 2.71 -1.66 5.42
C LEU A 70 2.73 -3.00 4.66
N GLY A 71 1.85 -3.94 5.02
CA GLY A 71 1.62 -5.18 4.30
C GLY A 71 1.04 -4.98 2.89
N GLU A 72 0.29 -3.91 2.67
CA GLU A 72 -0.32 -3.60 1.36
C GLU A 72 0.73 -3.32 0.27
N PHE A 73 1.95 -2.96 0.67
CA PHE A 73 3.08 -2.69 -0.22
C PHE A 73 3.92 -3.94 -0.53
N ALA A 74 3.48 -5.14 -0.12
CA ALA A 74 4.22 -6.38 -0.35
C ALA A 74 4.47 -6.67 -1.84
N ASN A 75 3.59 -6.20 -2.73
CA ASN A 75 3.69 -6.38 -4.18
C ASN A 75 4.28 -5.16 -4.91
N GLY A 76 5.01 -4.32 -4.19
CA GLY A 76 5.66 -3.13 -4.72
C GLY A 76 4.89 -1.85 -4.45
N ALA A 77 5.53 -0.73 -4.79
CA ALA A 77 5.01 0.60 -4.61
C ALA A 77 5.14 1.42 -5.90
N ALA A 78 4.35 2.48 -6.02
CA ALA A 78 4.44 3.41 -7.12
C ALA A 78 4.15 4.84 -6.67
N TYR A 79 4.59 5.81 -7.45
CA TYR A 79 4.16 7.19 -7.35
C TYR A 79 4.15 7.87 -8.73
N LEU A 80 3.44 8.99 -8.84
CA LEU A 80 3.44 9.82 -10.03
C LEU A 80 4.33 11.04 -9.85
N VAL A 81 5.01 11.43 -10.92
CA VAL A 81 5.85 12.62 -10.96
C VAL A 81 5.78 13.24 -12.33
N THR A 82 5.94 14.56 -12.42
CA THR A 82 6.03 15.23 -13.72
C THR A 82 7.35 14.84 -14.40
N LYS A 83 7.34 14.59 -15.72
CA LYS A 83 8.56 14.35 -16.50
C LYS A 83 9.57 15.49 -16.32
N LYS A 84 9.09 16.74 -16.29
CA LYS A 84 9.91 17.92 -16.03
C LYS A 84 10.74 17.81 -14.76
N ALA A 85 10.17 17.34 -13.65
CA ALA A 85 10.93 17.17 -12.41
C ALA A 85 12.06 16.13 -12.56
N LEU A 86 11.82 15.03 -13.27
CA LEU A 86 12.87 14.04 -13.56
C LEU A 86 13.98 14.61 -14.46
N ASP A 87 13.62 15.50 -15.39
CA ASP A 87 14.57 16.16 -16.28
C ASP A 87 15.38 17.24 -15.56
N ASP A 88 14.75 17.99 -14.64
CA ASP A 88 15.39 19.07 -13.88
C ASP A 88 16.33 18.53 -12.78
N TYR A 89 15.95 17.44 -12.10
CA TYR A 89 16.70 16.88 -10.95
C TYR A 89 17.52 15.63 -11.29
N GLY A 90 17.35 15.07 -12.49
CA GLY A 90 18.04 13.88 -12.94
C GLY A 90 17.43 12.57 -12.42
N ARG A 91 18.08 11.46 -12.80
CA ARG A 91 17.60 10.08 -12.64
C ARG A 91 18.56 9.17 -11.90
N ASP A 92 19.65 9.72 -11.35
CA ASP A 92 20.63 8.92 -10.61
C ASP A 92 20.08 8.49 -9.24
N THR A 93 19.27 9.34 -8.61
CA THR A 93 18.57 9.03 -7.37
C THR A 93 17.30 9.86 -7.28
N LEU A 94 16.15 9.21 -7.09
CA LEU A 94 14.84 9.86 -6.98
C LEU A 94 14.43 10.04 -5.51
N GLY A 95 13.75 11.14 -5.20
CA GLY A 95 13.23 11.47 -3.87
C GLY A 95 13.79 12.77 -3.30
N TYR A 96 13.28 13.17 -2.14
CA TYR A 96 13.60 14.45 -1.51
C TYR A 96 14.98 14.46 -0.82
N PRO A 97 15.62 15.64 -0.67
CA PRO A 97 16.90 15.80 0.01
C PRO A 97 17.01 15.18 1.41
N ASP A 98 15.92 15.13 2.18
CA ASP A 98 15.86 14.51 3.51
C ASP A 98 15.83 12.97 3.50
N ASN A 99 16.09 12.37 2.33
CA ASN A 99 16.08 10.93 2.11
C ASN A 99 14.68 10.30 2.24
N THR A 100 13.65 11.00 1.76
CA THR A 100 12.26 10.51 1.77
C THR A 100 11.61 10.55 0.39
N GLN A 101 10.72 9.61 0.12
CA GLN A 101 9.83 9.62 -1.04
C GLN A 101 8.50 8.98 -0.66
N PHE A 102 7.40 9.71 -0.87
CA PHE A 102 6.06 9.19 -0.69
C PHE A 102 5.68 8.25 -1.83
N VAL A 103 5.00 7.16 -1.50
CA VAL A 103 4.55 6.12 -2.43
C VAL A 103 3.21 5.55 -2.00
N MET A 104 2.46 4.98 -2.94
CA MET A 104 1.27 4.17 -2.68
C MET A 104 1.48 2.73 -3.18
N PRO A 105 0.66 1.75 -2.79
CA PRO A 105 0.76 0.39 -3.31
C PRO A 105 0.66 0.37 -4.84
N LYS A 106 1.50 -0.43 -5.49
CA LYS A 106 1.53 -0.51 -6.95
C LYS A 106 0.17 -0.93 -7.53
N SER A 107 -0.48 -1.91 -6.91
CA SER A 107 -1.80 -2.41 -7.33
C SER A 107 -2.87 -1.31 -7.29
N GLU A 108 -2.86 -0.48 -6.25
CA GLU A 108 -3.79 0.64 -6.10
C GLU A 108 -3.52 1.73 -7.15
N MET A 109 -2.25 2.04 -7.43
CA MET A 109 -1.89 2.96 -8.51
C MET A 109 -2.39 2.45 -9.88
N ASP A 110 -2.15 1.17 -10.18
CA ASP A 110 -2.59 0.59 -11.45
C ASP A 110 -4.13 0.59 -11.58
N ALA A 111 -4.84 0.26 -10.49
CA ALA A 111 -6.29 0.30 -10.44
C ALA A 111 -6.84 1.72 -10.61
N LEU A 112 -6.21 2.72 -9.97
CA LEU A 112 -6.55 4.13 -10.11
C LEU A 112 -6.36 4.60 -11.55
N LEU A 113 -5.23 4.27 -12.18
CA LEU A 113 -4.96 4.64 -13.58
C LEU A 113 -5.95 3.99 -14.55
N ALA A 114 -6.35 2.74 -14.31
CA ALA A 114 -7.38 2.07 -15.09
C ALA A 114 -8.77 2.72 -14.89
N LYS A 115 -9.18 2.93 -13.63
CA LYS A 115 -10.45 3.58 -13.25
C LYS A 115 -10.61 4.96 -13.87
N THR A 116 -9.53 5.73 -13.91
CA THR A 116 -9.53 7.10 -14.43
C THR A 116 -9.35 7.17 -15.94
N ASN A 117 -9.05 6.05 -16.61
CA ASN A 117 -8.58 6.01 -17.99
C ASN A 117 -7.42 6.99 -18.23
N LYS A 118 -6.53 7.09 -17.23
CA LYS A 118 -5.41 8.03 -17.16
C LYS A 118 -5.76 9.52 -17.34
N ASP A 119 -7.01 9.89 -17.12
CA ASP A 119 -7.43 11.30 -17.14
C ASP A 119 -6.81 12.05 -15.96
N ILE A 120 -5.95 13.03 -16.25
CA ILE A 120 -5.20 13.80 -15.24
C ILE A 120 -6.14 14.44 -14.21
N SER A 121 -7.26 15.01 -14.63
CA SER A 121 -8.18 15.68 -13.71
C SER A 121 -8.83 14.70 -12.72
N LYS A 122 -9.11 13.48 -13.18
CA LYS A 122 -9.64 12.41 -12.32
C LYS A 122 -8.55 11.85 -11.41
N ILE A 123 -7.33 11.67 -11.91
CA ILE A 123 -6.18 11.24 -11.09
C ILE A 123 -5.95 12.24 -9.95
N GLU A 124 -5.93 13.54 -10.24
CA GLU A 124 -5.76 14.57 -9.22
C GLU A 124 -6.81 14.44 -8.11
N LYS A 125 -8.08 14.28 -8.50
CA LYS A 125 -9.18 14.09 -7.55
C LYS A 125 -8.98 12.83 -6.69
N GLU A 126 -8.64 11.70 -7.30
CA GLU A 126 -8.43 10.44 -6.61
C GLU A 126 -7.23 10.49 -5.66
N LEU A 127 -6.18 11.26 -5.98
CA LEU A 127 -4.99 11.41 -5.15
C LEU A 127 -5.05 12.60 -4.17
N GLY A 128 -6.14 13.37 -4.16
CA GLY A 128 -6.27 14.57 -3.33
C GLY A 128 -5.33 15.71 -3.75
N ILE A 129 -4.86 15.72 -4.99
CA ILE A 129 -4.06 16.80 -5.57
C ILE A 129 -4.99 17.98 -5.91
N PRO A 130 -4.60 19.23 -5.64
CA PRO A 130 -5.42 20.39 -6.01
C PRO A 130 -5.72 20.41 -7.51
N ALA A 131 -6.99 20.62 -7.85
CA ALA A 131 -7.45 20.58 -9.23
C ALA A 131 -6.64 21.52 -10.14
N GLY A 132 -6.13 20.98 -11.25
CA GLY A 132 -5.35 21.70 -12.25
C GLY A 132 -3.85 21.78 -11.97
N SER A 133 -3.36 21.19 -10.87
CA SER A 133 -1.92 21.18 -10.53
C SER A 133 -1.05 20.50 -11.59
N TRP A 134 -1.60 19.56 -12.34
CA TRP A 134 -0.94 18.71 -13.35
C TRP A 134 -1.53 18.89 -14.75
N THR A 135 -2.49 19.80 -14.94
CA THR A 135 -3.04 20.11 -16.28
C THR A 135 -1.92 20.47 -17.26
N GLY A 136 -1.90 19.77 -18.40
CA GLY A 136 -0.92 19.99 -19.48
C GLY A 136 0.50 19.52 -19.14
N LYS A 137 0.72 18.83 -18.02
CA LYS A 137 2.02 18.27 -17.66
C LYS A 137 2.13 16.83 -18.12
N GLU A 138 3.28 16.48 -18.68
CA GLU A 138 3.63 15.07 -18.92
C GLU A 138 3.89 14.40 -17.58
N MET A 139 3.13 13.34 -17.29
CA MET A 139 3.21 12.59 -16.05
C MET A 139 3.87 11.25 -16.30
N VAL A 140 4.60 10.79 -15.29
CA VAL A 140 5.39 9.58 -15.32
C VAL A 140 5.09 8.78 -14.06
N LYS A 141 4.79 7.49 -14.25
CA LYS A 141 4.70 6.52 -13.16
C LYS A 141 6.09 5.97 -12.87
N ILE A 142 6.50 6.04 -11.61
CA ILE A 142 7.70 5.38 -11.09
C ILE A 142 7.26 4.17 -10.27
N GLU A 143 7.76 3.00 -10.62
CA GLU A 143 7.46 1.74 -9.93
C GLU A 143 8.68 1.21 -9.18
N ILE A 144 8.46 0.70 -7.97
CA ILE A 144 9.48 0.18 -7.07
C ILE A 144 9.06 -1.25 -6.69
N GLN A 145 9.85 -2.25 -7.11
CA GLN A 145 9.51 -3.65 -6.90
C GLN A 145 9.63 -4.08 -5.42
N ASP A 146 10.67 -3.62 -4.72
CA ASP A 146 10.94 -3.96 -3.32
C ASP A 146 11.08 -2.69 -2.47
N PRO A 147 9.96 -2.08 -2.04
CA PRO A 147 10.00 -0.89 -1.20
C PRO A 147 10.54 -1.19 0.20
N LYS A 148 10.47 -2.44 0.69
CA LYS A 148 11.01 -2.81 2.01
C LYS A 148 12.53 -2.68 2.05
N ALA A 149 13.23 -3.07 0.98
CA ALA A 149 14.67 -2.83 0.83
C ALA A 149 15.05 -1.33 0.88
N LEU A 150 14.09 -0.43 0.67
CA LEU A 150 14.24 1.02 0.75
C LEU A 150 13.66 1.60 2.04
N ARG A 151 13.58 0.81 3.12
CA ARG A 151 13.08 1.27 4.44
C ARG A 151 11.66 1.84 4.38
N LEU A 152 10.75 1.11 3.75
CA LEU A 152 9.32 1.33 3.83
C LEU A 152 8.85 1.49 5.27
N ARG A 153 8.09 2.56 5.53
CA ARG A 153 7.56 2.90 6.86
C ARG A 153 6.35 3.83 6.74
N MET A 154 5.61 3.96 7.85
CA MET A 154 4.52 4.92 7.96
C MET A 154 5.05 6.36 7.84
N PRO A 155 4.32 7.27 7.17
CA PRO A 155 4.68 8.68 7.18
C PRO A 155 4.37 9.30 8.55
N SER A 156 5.30 10.10 9.04
CA SER A 156 5.16 10.86 10.30
C SER A 156 4.62 12.28 10.08
N GLY A 157 4.66 12.76 8.85
CA GLY A 157 4.34 14.13 8.48
C GLY A 157 5.49 15.11 8.72
N ASN A 158 6.66 14.61 9.14
CA ASN A 158 7.89 15.39 9.28
C ASN A 158 8.71 15.40 7.97
N GLU A 159 8.39 14.53 7.02
CA GLU A 159 9.10 14.39 5.75
C GLU A 159 9.01 15.67 4.91
N MET A 160 10.04 15.97 4.14
CA MET A 160 10.11 17.18 3.31
C MET A 160 8.91 17.28 2.36
N GLY A 161 8.50 16.15 1.77
CA GLY A 161 7.35 16.06 0.88
C GLY A 161 5.97 16.24 1.56
N ALA A 162 5.89 16.17 2.90
CA ALA A 162 4.62 16.37 3.60
C ALA A 162 4.19 17.85 3.53
N ASN A 163 3.03 18.12 2.94
CA ASN A 163 2.47 19.46 2.79
C ASN A 163 1.23 19.67 3.68
N SER A 164 0.51 20.78 3.50
CA SER A 164 -0.70 21.10 4.28
C SER A 164 -1.88 20.15 4.09
N LEU A 165 -1.83 19.27 3.08
CA LEU A 165 -2.84 18.25 2.78
C LEU A 165 -2.47 16.88 3.36
N TRP A 166 -1.27 16.72 3.91
CA TRP A 166 -0.85 15.46 4.52
C TRP A 166 -1.73 15.11 5.72
N LEU A 167 -2.09 13.83 5.83
CA LEU A 167 -2.90 13.28 6.91
C LEU A 167 -2.11 12.21 7.70
N PRO A 168 -2.16 12.23 9.04
CA PRO A 168 -1.62 11.14 9.84
C PRO A 168 -2.44 9.86 9.66
N GLY A 169 -1.75 8.72 9.70
CA GLY A 169 -2.36 7.40 9.49
C GLY A 169 -1.99 6.75 8.17
N GLY A 170 -1.30 7.45 7.27
CA GLY A 170 -0.82 6.86 6.02
C GLY A 170 -1.91 6.64 4.98
N GLN A 171 -2.97 7.45 4.98
CA GLN A 171 -4.00 7.40 3.95
C GLN A 171 -4.15 8.76 3.27
N LEU A 172 -4.38 8.75 1.96
CA LEU A 172 -4.82 9.93 1.22
C LEU A 172 -6.27 10.29 1.62
N PRO A 173 -6.74 11.52 1.35
CA PRO A 173 -8.10 11.94 1.70
C PRO A 173 -9.23 11.05 1.14
N THR A 174 -8.93 10.31 0.07
CA THR A 174 -9.83 9.37 -0.63
C THR A 174 -9.71 7.92 -0.13
N GLY A 175 -8.84 7.65 0.84
CA GLY A 175 -8.65 6.34 1.47
C GLY A 175 -7.53 5.48 0.89
N TYR A 176 -6.85 5.91 -0.17
CA TYR A 176 -5.71 5.16 -0.72
C TYR A 176 -4.56 5.07 0.29
N PRO A 177 -3.93 3.89 0.46
CA PRO A 177 -2.77 3.76 1.33
C PRO A 177 -1.57 4.53 0.80
N GLU A 178 -0.84 5.16 1.71
CA GLU A 178 0.36 5.93 1.47
C GLU A 178 1.44 5.52 2.50
N ALA A 179 2.68 5.46 2.05
CA ALA A 179 3.84 5.20 2.87
C ALA A 179 5.04 6.04 2.41
N VAL A 180 6.12 6.01 3.18
CA VAL A 180 7.39 6.63 2.78
C VAL A 180 8.50 5.60 2.70
N ILE A 181 9.33 5.74 1.68
CA ILE A 181 10.58 5.00 1.51
C ILE A 181 11.75 5.99 1.49
N ASN A 182 12.97 5.46 1.56
CA ASN A 182 14.17 6.21 1.26
C ASN A 182 14.24 6.61 -0.21
N LYS A 183 15.16 7.53 -0.53
CA LYS A 183 15.50 7.82 -1.91
C LYS A 183 15.83 6.55 -2.70
N ILE A 184 15.46 6.56 -3.98
CA ILE A 184 15.48 5.41 -4.86
C ILE A 184 16.65 5.54 -5.83
N PRO A 185 17.71 4.73 -5.70
CA PRO A 185 18.82 4.76 -6.65
C PRO A 185 18.39 4.29 -8.04
N LYS A 186 19.08 4.77 -9.07
CA LYS A 186 18.94 4.25 -10.44
C LYS A 186 19.05 2.72 -10.47
N GLY A 187 18.18 2.08 -11.25
CA GLY A 187 18.09 0.61 -11.33
C GLY A 187 17.28 -0.03 -10.21
N LYS A 188 16.76 0.74 -9.25
CA LYS A 188 15.77 0.28 -8.26
C LYS A 188 14.33 0.71 -8.59
N TYR A 189 14.13 1.31 -9.76
CA TYR A 189 12.81 1.70 -10.24
C TYR A 189 12.66 1.48 -11.74
N THR A 190 11.40 1.39 -12.17
CA THR A 190 10.99 1.44 -13.59
C THR A 190 10.21 2.73 -13.85
N GLU A 191 10.49 3.38 -14.97
CA GLU A 191 9.83 4.60 -15.43
C GLU A 191 8.83 4.26 -16.55
N THR A 192 7.57 4.69 -16.42
CA THR A 192 6.53 4.50 -17.46
C THR A 192 5.78 5.82 -17.70
N PRO A 193 5.84 6.40 -18.91
CA PRO A 193 4.99 7.55 -19.26
C PRO A 193 3.50 7.20 -19.14
N LEU A 194 2.69 8.14 -18.64
CA LEU A 194 1.24 7.98 -18.58
C LEU A 194 0.59 8.18 -19.95
#